data_AF-A0A0L9TD26-F1
#
_entry.id   AF-A0A0L9TD26-F1
#
_cell.length_a   1.000
_cell.length_b   1.000
_cell.length_c   1.000
_cell.angle_alpha   90.00
_cell.angle_beta   90.00
_cell.angle_gamma   90.00
#
_symmetry.space_group_name_H-M   'P 1'
#
loop_
_entity.id
_entity.type
_entity.pdbx_description
1 polymer ?
#
loop_
_entity_poly.entity_id
_entity_poly.type
_entity_poly.pdbx_seq_one_letter_code
_entity_poly.pdbx_strand_id
1 'polypeptide(L)'
;LVMGVQHALYSTLTEFNGNVEDENDLECLIDLQFSALQKAMKIPHKASEARLMVSKKLLALFRTGKLGPFILDDVPKVKPAT
;
A
#
# COMPACT_ATOMS: atom_id res chain seq x y z
N LEU A 1 2.87 -13.95 4.63
CA LEU A 1 2.73 -13.08 3.44
C LEU A 1 1.84 -11.88 3.75
N VAL A 2 0.56 -12.08 4.07
CA VAL A 2 -0.40 -11.01 4.41
C VAL A 2 0.11 -10.07 5.51
N MET A 3 0.51 -10.61 6.67
CA MET A 3 1.07 -9.82 7.78
C MET A 3 2.27 -8.96 7.35
N GLY A 4 3.13 -9.49 6.47
CA GLY A 4 4.30 -8.74 5.96
C GLY A 4 3.89 -7.62 5.00
N VAL A 5 2.83 -7.82 4.21
CA VAL A 5 2.26 -6.79 3.34
C VAL A 5 1.61 -5.69 4.17
N GLN A 6 0.81 -6.04 5.18
CA GLN A 6 0.19 -5.07 6.11
C GLN A 6 1.25 -4.28 6.87
N HIS A 7 2.25 -4.96 7.43
CA HIS A 7 3.37 -4.30 8.12
C HIS A 7 4.13 -3.35 7.19
N ALA A 8 4.39 -3.75 5.94
CA ALA A 8 5.07 -2.89 4.97
C ALA A 8 4.28 -1.61 4.67
N LEU A 9 2.97 -1.74 4.42
CA LEU A 9 2.09 -0.59 4.19
C LEU A 9 2.00 0.32 5.43
N TYR A 10 1.80 -0.26 6.61
CA TYR A 10 1.70 0.48 7.88
C TYR A 10 2.96 1.26 8.19
N SER A 11 4.12 0.59 8.18
CA SER A 11 5.37 1.16 8.66
C SER A 11 5.82 2.28 7.72
N THR A 12 5.75 2.04 6.41
CA THR A 12 6.10 3.06 5.42
C THR A 12 5.20 4.28 5.50
N LEU A 13 3.89 4.12 5.73
CA LEU A 13 2.98 5.25 5.92
C LEU A 13 3.25 5.99 7.24
N THR A 14 3.50 5.26 8.32
CA THR A 14 3.74 5.83 9.66
C THR A 14 5.07 6.59 9.73
N GLU A 15 6.09 6.10 9.02
CA GLU A 15 7.42 6.73 8.93
C GLU A 15 7.48 7.83 7.86
N PHE A 16 6.45 7.95 7.01
CA PHE A 16 6.41 8.96 5.97
C PHE A 16 6.10 10.34 6.55
N ASN A 17 7.00 11.28 6.32
CA ASN A 17 6.89 12.66 6.83
C ASN A 17 6.42 13.66 5.75
N GLY A 18 5.98 13.16 4.58
CA GLY A 18 5.41 14.01 3.52
C GLY A 18 3.90 14.18 3.65
N ASN A 19 3.35 15.09 2.87
CA ASN A 19 1.92 15.38 2.83
C ASN A 19 1.21 14.50 1.80
N VAL A 20 0.29 13.64 2.23
CA VAL A 20 -0.48 12.77 1.31
C VAL A 20 -1.46 13.54 0.41
N GLU A 21 -1.76 14.80 0.72
CA GLU A 21 -2.56 15.69 -0.13
C GLU A 21 -1.71 16.40 -1.22
N ASP A 22 -0.38 16.34 -1.14
CA ASP A 22 0.52 16.81 -2.20
C ASP A 22 0.82 15.66 -3.17
N GLU A 23 0.69 15.93 -4.47
CA GLU A 23 0.85 14.92 -5.52
C GLU A 23 2.25 14.31 -5.54
N ASN A 24 3.30 15.11 -5.35
CA ASN A 24 4.69 14.64 -5.43
C ASN A 24 5.05 13.80 -4.21
N ASP A 25 4.63 14.25 -3.03
CA ASP A 25 4.81 13.51 -1.78
C ASP A 25 4.05 12.18 -1.84
N LEU A 26 2.81 12.18 -2.35
CA LEU A 26 2.04 10.96 -2.52
C LEU A 26 2.71 10.00 -3.52
N GLU A 27 3.22 10.48 -4.65
CA GLU A 27 3.98 9.67 -5.60
C GLU A 27 5.22 9.04 -4.92
N CYS A 28 5.96 9.81 -4.14
CA CYS A 28 7.11 9.33 -3.37
C CYS A 28 6.72 8.23 -2.37
N LEU A 29 5.60 8.40 -1.66
CA LEU A 29 5.08 7.38 -0.74
C LEU A 29 4.69 6.10 -1.48
N ILE A 30 4.05 6.22 -2.64
CA ILE A 30 3.67 5.06 -3.46
C ILE A 30 4.91 4.28 -3.91
N ASP A 31 5.95 4.96 -4.39
CA ASP A 31 7.20 4.30 -4.80
C ASP A 31 7.94 3.63 -3.63
N LEU A 32 7.95 4.28 -2.45
CA LEU A 32 8.47 3.70 -1.21
C LEU A 32 7.70 2.43 -0.82
N GLN A 33 6.36 2.48 -0.85
CA GLN A 33 5.50 1.34 -0.56
C GLN A 33 5.71 0.21 -1.56
N PHE A 34 5.83 0.49 -2.86
CA PHE A 34 6.11 -0.51 -3.88
C PHE A 34 7.42 -1.24 -3.60
N SER A 35 8.47 -0.50 -3.21
CA SER A 35 9.77 -1.07 -2.86
C SER A 35 9.69 -1.97 -1.62
N ALA A 36 8.93 -1.56 -0.60
CA ALA A 36 8.69 -2.36 0.60
C ALA A 36 7.85 -3.62 0.31
N LEU A 37 6.81 -3.49 -0.51
CA LEU A 37 5.95 -4.59 -0.94
C LEU A 37 6.72 -5.62 -1.77
N GLN A 38 7.61 -5.20 -2.65
CA GLN A 38 8.47 -6.11 -3.41
C GLN A 38 9.26 -7.03 -2.48
N LYS A 39 9.86 -6.46 -1.42
CA LYS A 39 10.59 -7.21 -0.39
C LYS A 39 9.65 -8.13 0.40
N ALA A 40 8.52 -7.61 0.86
CA ALA A 40 7.53 -8.38 1.64
C ALA A 40 6.95 -9.57 0.85
N MET A 41 6.79 -9.43 -0.47
CA MET A 41 6.31 -10.46 -1.38
C MET A 41 7.41 -11.37 -1.92
N LYS A 42 8.67 -11.15 -1.53
CA LYS A 42 9.86 -11.90 -1.96
C LYS A 42 10.02 -11.92 -3.49
N ILE A 43 9.70 -10.80 -4.15
CA ILE A 43 9.90 -10.65 -5.60
C ILE A 43 11.37 -10.25 -5.83
N PRO A 44 12.10 -10.95 -6.72
CA PRO A 44 13.49 -10.63 -7.01
C PRO A 44 13.70 -9.17 -7.44
N HIS A 45 14.75 -8.53 -6.92
CA HIS A 45 15.04 -7.11 -7.18
C HIS A 45 15.36 -6.79 -8.65
N LYS A 46 15.89 -7.78 -9.39
CA LYS A 46 16.27 -7.66 -10.81
C LYS A 46 15.16 -8.07 -11.79
N ALA A 47 13.94 -8.32 -11.31
CA ALA A 47 12.85 -8.63 -12.22
C ALA A 47 12.48 -7.35 -13.00
N SER A 48 12.69 -7.36 -14.32
CA SER A 48 12.23 -6.31 -15.25
C SER A 48 10.75 -5.94 -15.03
N GLU A 49 9.97 -6.89 -14.53
CA GLU A 49 8.53 -6.77 -14.29
C GLU A 49 8.17 -6.66 -12.79
N ALA A 50 9.12 -6.30 -11.92
CA ALA A 50 8.89 -6.27 -10.47
C ALA A 50 7.65 -5.48 -10.07
N ARG A 51 7.46 -4.28 -10.64
CA ARG A 51 6.30 -3.41 -10.38
C ARG A 51 5.01 -4.11 -10.80
N LEU A 52 4.96 -4.73 -11.98
CA LEU A 52 3.80 -5.50 -12.45
C LEU A 52 3.48 -6.68 -11.54
N MET A 53 4.49 -7.41 -11.07
CA MET A 53 4.32 -8.55 -10.17
C MET A 53 3.78 -8.13 -8.79
N VAL A 54 4.30 -7.03 -8.24
CA VAL A 54 3.78 -6.43 -7.00
C VAL A 54 2.32 -6.04 -7.19
N SER A 55 2.00 -5.29 -8.25
CA SER A 55 0.62 -4.86 -8.55
C SER A 55 -0.35 -6.03 -8.68
N LYS A 56 0.02 -7.09 -9.41
CA LYS A 56 -0.82 -8.30 -9.57
C LYS A 56 -1.08 -9.00 -8.24
N LYS A 57 -0.05 -9.15 -7.40
CA LYS A 57 -0.19 -9.79 -6.08
C LYS A 57 -0.99 -8.93 -5.13
N LEU A 58 -0.76 -7.62 -5.10
CA LEU A 58 -1.52 -6.67 -4.30
C LEU A 58 -3.02 -6.73 -4.69
N LEU A 59 -3.34 -6.62 -5.98
CA LEU A 59 -4.69 -6.75 -6.52
C LEU A 59 -5.37 -8.08 -6.13
N ALA A 60 -4.63 -9.19 -6.14
CA ALA A 60 -5.16 -10.48 -5.69
C ALA A 60 -5.49 -10.49 -4.19
N LEU A 61 -4.67 -9.86 -3.35
CA LEU A 61 -4.95 -9.73 -1.91
C LEU A 61 -6.20 -8.87 -1.64
N PHE A 62 -6.37 -7.77 -2.40
CA PHE A 62 -7.59 -6.97 -2.38
C PHE A 62 -8.83 -7.79 -2.74
N ARG A 63 -8.83 -8.43 -3.91
CA ARG A 63 -9.97 -9.21 -4.43
C ARG A 63 -10.36 -10.40 -3.57
N THR A 64 -9.41 -10.96 -2.83
CA THR A 64 -9.64 -12.10 -1.94
C THR A 64 -9.94 -11.68 -0.51
N GLY A 65 -10.05 -10.37 -0.22
CA GLY A 65 -10.32 -9.85 1.12
C GLY A 65 -9.20 -10.13 2.12
N LYS A 66 -8.01 -10.56 1.67
CA LYS A 66 -6.92 -11.01 2.53
C LYS A 66 -6.22 -9.87 3.26
N LEU A 67 -6.45 -8.61 2.88
CA LEU A 67 -5.96 -7.45 3.63
C LEU A 67 -6.91 -7.08 4.79
N GLY A 68 -8.13 -7.63 4.84
CA GLY A 68 -9.05 -7.44 5.96
C GLY A 68 -9.42 -5.95 6.17
N PRO A 69 -9.49 -5.46 7.42
CA PRO A 69 -9.79 -4.06 7.72
C PRO A 69 -8.76 -3.05 7.19
N PHE A 70 -7.57 -3.50 6.81
CA PHE A 70 -6.46 -2.65 6.31
C PHE A 70 -6.76 -1.94 4.99
N ILE A 71 -7.88 -2.28 4.35
CA ILE A 71 -8.37 -1.70 3.11
C ILE A 71 -9.71 -0.97 3.30
N LEU A 72 -10.20 -0.90 4.53
CA LEU A 72 -11.52 -0.40 4.90
C LEU A 72 -11.47 0.65 6.01
N ASP A 73 -10.34 1.35 6.22
CA ASP A 73 -10.35 2.52 7.10
C ASP A 73 -11.47 3.47 6.65
N ASP A 74 -12.39 3.74 7.58
CA ASP A 74 -13.70 4.32 7.30
C ASP A 74 -13.58 5.66 6.56
N VAL A 75 -14.24 5.75 5.40
CA VAL A 75 -14.54 7.04 4.76
C VAL A 75 -15.37 7.86 5.76
N PRO A 76 -14.94 9.06 6.19
CA PRO A 76 -15.73 9.87 7.10
C PRO A 76 -17.11 10.11 6.48
N LYS A 77 -18.15 9.58 7.13
CA LYS A 77 -19.53 9.94 6.79
C LYS A 77 -19.70 11.41 7.16
N VAL A 78 -19.58 12.29 6.17
CA VAL A 78 -19.96 13.70 6.32
C VAL A 78 -21.41 13.69 6.83
N LYS A 79 -21.60 14.08 8.09
CA LYS A 79 -22.95 14.36 8.59
C LYS A 79 -23.44 15.59 7.83
N PRO A 80 -24.57 15.55 7.12
CA PRO A 80 -25.15 16.77 6.59
C PRO A 80 -25.44 17.68 7.79
N ALA A 81 -24.96 18.92 7.70
CA ALA A 81 -25.27 19.94 8.69
C ALA A 81 -26.79 20.09 8.78
N THR A 82 -27.35 19.75 9.94
CA THR A 82 -28.71 20.15 10.34
C THR A 82 -28.74 21.60 10.76
#